data_AF-A0A1E3GMW2-F1
#
_entry.id   AF-A0A1E3GMW2-F1
#
_cell.length_a   1.000
_cell.length_b   1.000
_cell.length_c   1.000
_cell.angle_alpha   90.00
_cell.angle_beta   90.00
_cell.angle_gamma   90.00
#
_symmetry.space_group_name_H-M   'P 1'
#
loop_
_entity.id
_entity.type
_entity.pdbx_description
1 polymer ?
#
loop_
_entity_poly.entity_id
_entity_poly.type
_entity_poly.pdbx_seq_one_letter_code
_entity_poly.pdbx_strand_id
1 'polypeptide(L)'
;MKVVTLFIFLLASLTSLHSAEMLLTWESIEEGEAQAEEWVNSLTEGELLALGNMTQQPEELEFVRAFFPYLLPESFFNRNMELTCYPSFLAFQSTKDQEGFKAWEQCVGELWRDDPPGLIARAIKDLKP
;
A
#
# COMPACT_ATOMS: atom_id res chain seq x y z
N MET A 1 -46.90 39.43 -10.52
CA MET A 1 -45.42 39.39 -10.48
C MET A 1 -44.96 39.65 -9.05
N LYS A 2 -44.43 38.63 -8.37
CA LYS A 2 -43.64 38.67 -7.11
C LYS A 2 -43.58 37.25 -6.52
N VAL A 3 -42.86 36.35 -7.18
CA VAL A 3 -42.38 35.08 -6.62
C VAL A 3 -41.04 34.78 -7.30
N VAL A 4 -40.01 35.55 -6.96
CA VAL A 4 -38.62 35.13 -7.16
C VAL A 4 -37.88 35.58 -5.90
N THR A 5 -38.36 35.02 -4.80
CA THR A 5 -37.78 35.16 -3.48
C THR A 5 -36.77 34.04 -3.33
N LEU A 6 -35.53 34.37 -2.94
CA LEU A 6 -34.57 33.48 -2.32
C LEU A 6 -34.16 32.22 -3.13
N PHE A 7 -33.21 32.33 -4.07
CA PHE A 7 -32.48 31.14 -4.53
C PHE A 7 -31.02 31.39 -4.97
N ILE A 8 -30.42 32.54 -4.60
CA ILE A 8 -29.03 32.87 -5.00
C ILE A 8 -28.14 33.25 -3.80
N PHE A 9 -28.54 32.90 -2.57
CA PHE A 9 -27.71 33.04 -1.38
C PHE A 9 -27.42 31.71 -0.67
N LEU A 10 -27.61 30.59 -1.38
CA LEU A 10 -27.20 29.23 -0.97
C LEU A 10 -25.94 28.75 -1.71
N LEU A 11 -25.15 29.71 -2.21
CA LEU A 11 -23.78 29.49 -2.70
C LEU A 11 -22.74 30.12 -1.75
N ALA A 12 -23.16 30.48 -0.54
CA ALA A 12 -22.24 30.50 0.58
C ALA A 12 -22.01 29.06 1.05
N SER A 13 -20.78 28.78 1.49
CA SER A 13 -20.39 27.69 2.41
C SER A 13 -20.01 26.30 1.90
N LEU A 14 -20.27 25.91 0.65
CA LEU A 14 -19.80 24.58 0.15
C LEU A 14 -18.30 24.55 -0.21
N THR A 15 -17.58 25.68 -0.15
CA THR A 15 -16.12 25.72 -0.27
C THR A 15 -15.40 25.45 1.05
N SER A 16 -16.06 24.77 2.00
CA SER A 16 -15.43 24.19 3.19
C SER A 16 -15.21 22.68 3.03
N LEU A 17 -14.94 22.20 1.82
CA LEU A 17 -14.17 20.97 1.72
C LEU A 17 -12.77 21.32 2.22
N HIS A 18 -12.55 21.00 3.50
CA HIS A 18 -11.24 20.88 4.11
C HIS A 18 -10.35 20.04 3.18
N SER A 19 -9.60 20.69 2.31
CA SER A 19 -8.26 20.21 2.01
C SER A 19 -7.48 20.42 3.29
N ALA A 20 -7.61 19.48 4.22
CA ALA A 20 -6.58 19.25 5.21
C ALA A 20 -5.34 18.87 4.39
N GLU A 21 -4.58 19.87 3.97
CA GLU A 21 -3.17 19.69 3.68
C GLU A 21 -2.60 19.11 4.96
N MET A 22 -2.44 17.78 4.97
CA MET A 22 -1.71 17.08 6.00
C MET A 22 -0.25 17.52 5.86
N LEU A 23 0.09 18.64 6.49
CA LEU A 23 1.45 19.02 6.76
C LEU A 23 2.01 17.92 7.67
N LEU A 24 2.67 16.94 7.06
CA LEU A 24 3.42 15.90 7.76
C LEU A 24 4.54 16.60 8.55
N THR A 25 4.28 16.91 9.81
CA THR A 25 5.33 17.29 10.75
C THR A 25 6.04 16.01 11.19
N TRP A 26 7.28 16.16 11.67
CA TRP A 26 8.02 15.03 12.23
C TRP A 26 7.27 14.39 13.40
N GLU A 27 6.65 15.21 14.25
CA GLU A 27 5.81 14.78 15.37
C GLU A 27 4.61 13.92 14.91
N SER A 28 3.95 14.29 13.80
CA SER A 28 2.87 13.48 13.23
C SER A 28 3.35 12.15 12.64
N ILE A 29 4.61 12.06 12.19
CA ILE A 29 5.21 10.81 11.72
C ILE A 29 5.51 9.90 12.93
N GLU A 30 6.10 10.44 13.99
CA GLU A 30 6.38 9.69 15.23
C GLU A 30 5.10 9.17 15.89
N GLU A 31 4.05 10.00 15.94
CA GLU A 31 2.74 9.58 16.45
C GLU A 31 2.12 8.48 15.57
N GLY A 32 2.21 8.62 14.25
CA GLY A 32 1.75 7.60 13.30
C GLY A 32 2.51 6.28 13.43
N GLU A 33 3.82 6.33 13.64
CA GLU A 33 4.66 5.15 13.87
C GLU A 33 4.26 4.42 15.16
N ALA A 34 4.08 5.16 16.26
CA ALA A 34 3.67 4.58 17.54
C ALA A 34 2.30 3.89 17.46
N GLN A 35 1.34 4.50 16.75
CA GLN A 35 0.02 3.90 16.53
C GLN A 35 0.11 2.65 15.65
N ALA A 36 0.92 2.69 14.59
CA ALA A 36 1.18 1.54 13.73
C ALA A 36 1.82 0.38 14.52
N GLU A 37 2.81 0.68 15.37
CA GLU A 37 3.46 -0.31 16.23
C GLU A 37 2.49 -0.91 17.25
N GLU A 38 1.65 -0.10 17.90
CA GLU A 38 0.62 -0.59 18.81
C GLU A 38 -0.36 -1.52 18.11
N TRP A 39 -0.84 -1.13 16.92
CA TRP A 39 -1.75 -1.94 16.12
C TRP A 39 -1.13 -3.27 15.70
N VAL A 40 0.09 -3.25 15.15
CA VAL A 40 0.80 -4.48 14.76
C VAL A 40 1.00 -5.40 15.97
N ASN A 41 1.42 -4.86 17.11
CA ASN A 41 1.67 -5.63 18.34
C ASN A 41 0.38 -6.16 18.99
N SER A 42 -0.79 -5.62 18.64
CA SER A 42 -2.09 -6.12 19.08
C SER A 42 -2.52 -7.42 18.35
N LEU A 43 -1.85 -7.75 17.25
CA LEU A 43 -2.15 -8.88 16.38
C LEU A 43 -1.10 -9.98 16.53
N THR A 44 -1.54 -11.23 16.40
CA THR A 44 -0.62 -12.35 16.21
C THR A 44 -0.06 -12.34 14.78
N GLU A 45 1.10 -12.97 14.58
CA GLU A 45 1.67 -13.15 13.25
C GLU A 45 0.68 -13.84 12.29
N GLY A 46 -0.06 -14.85 12.78
CA GLY A 46 -1.08 -15.54 11.98
C GLY A 46 -2.22 -14.63 11.52
N GLU A 47 -2.64 -13.67 12.35
CA GLU A 47 -3.66 -12.69 11.99
C GLU A 47 -3.14 -11.69 10.96
N LEU A 48 -1.91 -11.17 11.13
CA LEU A 48 -1.26 -10.32 10.14
C LEU A 48 -1.18 -11.00 8.77
N LEU A 49 -0.78 -12.28 8.73
CA LEU A 49 -0.75 -13.08 7.50
C LEU A 49 -2.15 -13.23 6.88
N ALA A 50 -3.19 -13.42 7.69
CA ALA A 50 -4.56 -13.53 7.20
C ALA A 50 -5.05 -12.21 6.58
N LEU A 51 -4.76 -11.07 7.22
CA LEU A 51 -5.09 -9.74 6.71
C LEU A 51 -4.42 -9.45 5.36
N GLY A 52 -3.15 -9.84 5.19
CA GLY A 52 -2.43 -9.69 3.92
C GLY A 52 -3.12 -10.39 2.74
N ASN A 53 -3.83 -11.49 3.01
CA ASN A 53 -4.52 -12.28 1.99
C ASN A 53 -5.93 -11.79 1.65
N MET A 54 -6.43 -10.77 2.35
CA MET A 54 -7.75 -10.24 2.09
C MET A 54 -7.77 -9.46 0.77
N THR A 55 -8.82 -9.64 -0.03
CA THR A 55 -9.04 -8.85 -1.24
C THR A 55 -9.21 -7.36 -0.94
N GLN A 56 -9.74 -7.04 0.24
CA GLN A 56 -9.83 -5.70 0.78
C GLN A 56 -9.13 -5.68 2.14
N GLN A 57 -7.96 -5.04 2.18
CA GLN A 57 -7.15 -4.94 3.39
C GLN A 57 -7.70 -3.83 4.30
N PRO A 58 -7.51 -3.92 5.62
CA PRO A 58 -7.85 -2.82 6.52
C PRO A 58 -6.93 -1.62 6.28
N GLU A 59 -7.45 -0.41 6.48
CA GLU A 59 -6.72 0.84 6.24
C GLU A 59 -5.43 0.92 7.07
N GLU A 60 -5.42 0.34 8.27
CA GLU A 60 -4.24 0.27 9.13
C GLU A 60 -3.13 -0.58 8.51
N LEU A 61 -3.47 -1.71 7.87
CA LEU A 61 -2.48 -2.53 7.17
C LEU A 61 -1.92 -1.79 5.95
N GLU A 62 -2.77 -1.09 5.21
CA GLU A 62 -2.33 -0.27 4.08
C GLU A 62 -1.40 0.85 4.54
N PHE A 63 -1.73 1.52 5.65
CA PHE A 63 -0.90 2.55 6.29
C PHE A 63 0.45 2.00 6.75
N VAL A 64 0.48 0.87 7.48
CA VAL A 64 1.73 0.22 7.91
C VAL A 64 2.59 -0.16 6.71
N ARG A 65 2.01 -0.80 5.68
CA ARG A 65 2.74 -1.14 4.46
C ARG A 65 3.29 0.09 3.74
N ALA A 66 2.57 1.21 3.81
CA ALA A 66 2.95 2.43 3.14
C ALA A 66 4.04 3.21 3.87
N PHE A 67 4.00 3.30 5.19
CA PHE A 67 4.88 4.20 5.94
C PHE A 67 5.90 3.46 6.82
N PHE A 68 5.53 2.28 7.33
CA PHE A 68 6.31 1.55 8.34
C PHE A 68 6.42 0.04 8.03
N PRO A 69 6.83 -0.36 6.81
CA PRO A 69 6.82 -1.77 6.42
C PRO A 69 7.75 -2.65 7.29
N TYR A 70 8.77 -2.08 7.92
CA TYR A 70 9.67 -2.80 8.84
C TYR A 70 9.00 -3.31 10.11
N LEU A 71 7.78 -2.83 10.43
CA LEU A 71 6.99 -3.35 11.55
C LEU A 71 6.37 -4.72 11.22
N LEU A 72 6.25 -5.07 9.94
CA LEU A 72 5.67 -6.36 9.53
C LEU A 72 6.74 -7.47 9.57
N PRO A 73 6.37 -8.69 9.99
CA PRO A 73 7.31 -9.80 10.04
C PRO A 73 7.72 -10.24 8.63
N GLU A 74 8.94 -10.76 8.47
CA GLU A 74 9.46 -11.24 7.18
C GLU A 74 8.53 -12.28 6.51
N SER A 75 7.89 -13.12 7.32
CA SER A 75 6.90 -14.11 6.88
C SER A 75 5.70 -13.49 6.17
N PHE A 76 5.29 -12.27 6.55
CA PHE A 76 4.24 -11.51 5.88
C PHE A 76 4.62 -11.25 4.43
N PHE A 77 5.81 -10.73 4.20
CA PHE A 77 6.24 -10.43 2.84
C PHE A 77 6.50 -11.67 2.01
N ASN A 78 7.12 -12.72 2.58
CA ASN A 78 7.34 -13.98 1.88
C ASN A 78 6.03 -14.61 1.41
N ARG A 79 5.01 -14.64 2.29
CA ARG A 79 3.71 -15.21 1.96
C ARG A 79 2.91 -14.35 0.98
N ASN A 80 2.96 -13.03 1.11
CA ASN A 80 2.35 -12.12 0.13
C ASN A 80 3.08 -12.17 -1.23
N MET A 81 4.39 -12.43 -1.26
CA MET A 81 5.14 -12.64 -2.50
C MET A 81 4.66 -13.92 -3.21
N GLU A 82 4.52 -15.02 -2.46
CA GLU A 82 4.01 -16.29 -2.98
C GLU A 82 2.58 -16.20 -3.51
N LEU A 83 1.72 -15.38 -2.89
CA LEU A 83 0.32 -15.30 -3.28
C LEU A 83 0.05 -14.23 -4.36
N THR A 84 0.72 -13.09 -4.27
CA THR A 84 0.43 -11.92 -5.11
C THR A 84 1.34 -11.86 -6.33
N CYS A 85 2.64 -12.12 -6.17
CA CYS A 85 3.62 -11.93 -7.26
C CYS A 85 4.09 -13.23 -7.92
N TYR A 86 3.91 -14.39 -7.29
CA TYR A 86 4.27 -15.67 -7.91
C TYR A 86 3.46 -16.00 -9.18
N PRO A 87 2.14 -15.72 -9.28
CA PRO A 87 1.41 -15.94 -10.53
C PRO A 87 1.95 -15.12 -11.70
N SER A 88 2.30 -13.85 -11.47
CA SER A 88 2.91 -13.00 -12.51
C SER A 88 4.32 -13.47 -12.88
N PHE A 89 5.10 -13.95 -11.90
CA PHE A 89 6.39 -14.59 -12.16
C PHE A 89 6.26 -15.83 -13.05
N LEU A 90 5.29 -16.71 -12.79
CA LEU A 90 5.06 -17.90 -13.61
C LEU A 90 4.65 -17.55 -15.04
N ALA A 91 3.82 -16.52 -15.21
CA ALA A 91 3.46 -16.01 -16.53
C ALA A 91 4.70 -15.51 -17.28
N PHE A 92 5.52 -14.67 -16.63
CA PHE A 92 6.80 -14.22 -17.18
C PHE A 92 7.75 -15.39 -17.49
N GLN A 93 7.87 -16.39 -16.61
CA GLN A 93 8.75 -17.53 -16.82
C GLN A 93 8.38 -18.30 -18.10
N SER A 94 7.09 -18.34 -18.44
CA SER A 94 6.59 -18.99 -19.66
C SER A 94 6.82 -18.16 -20.92
N THR A 95 6.65 -16.83 -20.87
CA THR A 95 6.73 -15.95 -22.04
C THR A 95 8.14 -15.44 -22.30
N LYS A 96 8.91 -15.21 -21.23
CA LYS A 96 10.23 -14.58 -21.23
C LYS A 96 10.24 -13.20 -21.89
N ASP A 97 9.10 -12.51 -21.91
CA ASP A 97 8.92 -11.23 -22.58
C ASP A 97 9.06 -10.03 -21.65
N GLN A 98 9.25 -8.86 -22.25
CA GLN A 98 9.43 -7.62 -21.52
C GLN A 98 8.17 -7.19 -20.75
N GLU A 99 6.99 -7.50 -21.27
CA GLU A 99 5.71 -7.16 -20.64
C GLU A 99 5.49 -7.98 -19.36
N GLY A 100 5.67 -9.30 -19.43
CA GLY A 100 5.62 -10.17 -18.26
C GLY A 100 6.67 -9.82 -17.21
N PHE A 101 7.90 -9.50 -17.64
CA PHE A 101 8.95 -9.03 -16.72
C PHE A 101 8.52 -7.78 -15.96
N LYS A 102 8.01 -6.76 -16.66
CA LYS A 102 7.56 -5.50 -16.03
C LYS A 102 6.39 -5.70 -15.07
N ALA A 103 5.43 -6.55 -15.43
CA ALA A 103 4.30 -6.86 -14.56
C ALA A 103 4.76 -7.54 -13.25
N TRP A 104 5.72 -8.46 -13.35
CA TRP A 104 6.31 -9.08 -12.17
C TRP A 104 7.15 -8.12 -11.33
N GLU A 105 8.04 -7.33 -11.98
CA GLU A 105 8.87 -6.31 -11.34
C GLU A 105 8.01 -5.28 -10.59
N GLN A 106 6.93 -4.81 -11.21
CA GLN A 106 5.98 -3.88 -10.58
C GLN A 106 5.30 -4.50 -9.35
N CYS A 107 4.86 -5.76 -9.42
CA CYS A 107 4.26 -6.42 -8.26
C CYS A 107 5.23 -6.49 -7.07
N VAL A 108 6.48 -6.87 -7.33
CA VAL A 108 7.52 -6.91 -6.30
C VAL A 108 7.78 -5.51 -5.73
N GLY A 109 7.81 -4.49 -6.58
CA GLY A 109 7.94 -3.09 -6.16
C GLY A 109 6.74 -2.60 -5.35
N GLU A 110 5.52 -3.04 -5.63
CA GLU A 110 4.36 -2.68 -4.77
C GLU A 110 4.42 -3.39 -3.40
N LEU A 111 5.04 -4.56 -3.35
CA LEU A 111 5.18 -5.32 -2.11
C LEU A 111 6.31 -4.80 -1.21
N TRP A 112 7.46 -4.46 -1.79
CA TRP A 112 8.69 -4.09 -1.09
C TRP A 112 9.13 -2.64 -1.32
N ARG A 113 8.35 -1.85 -2.06
CA ARG A 113 8.71 -0.53 -2.58
C ARG A 113 10.03 -0.56 -3.34
N ASP A 114 11.08 -0.03 -2.71
CA ASP A 114 12.40 0.13 -3.29
C ASP A 114 13.45 -0.76 -2.63
N ASP A 115 13.08 -1.59 -1.64
CA ASP A 115 14.02 -2.44 -0.91
C ASP A 115 13.62 -3.93 -0.91
N PRO A 116 13.59 -4.58 -2.10
CA PRO A 116 13.37 -6.02 -2.16
C PRO A 116 14.55 -6.79 -1.56
N PRO A 117 14.32 -7.97 -0.94
CA PRO A 117 15.38 -8.81 -0.39
C PRO A 117 16.47 -9.09 -1.43
N GLY A 118 17.72 -9.24 -0.99
CA GLY A 118 18.88 -9.32 -1.91
C GLY A 118 18.78 -10.42 -2.99
N LEU A 119 18.09 -11.53 -2.72
CA LEU A 119 17.81 -12.57 -3.74
C LEU A 119 16.84 -12.06 -4.82
N ILE A 120 15.80 -11.34 -4.43
CA ILE A 120 14.79 -10.77 -5.33
C ILE A 120 15.38 -9.60 -6.12
N ALA A 121 16.12 -8.70 -5.46
CA ALA A 121 16.85 -7.62 -6.13
C ALA A 121 17.81 -8.15 -7.21
N ARG A 122 18.51 -9.25 -6.90
CA ARG A 122 19.36 -9.94 -7.88
C ARG A 122 18.54 -10.55 -9.01
N ALA A 123 17.42 -11.20 -8.71
CA ALA A 123 16.54 -11.78 -9.73
C ALA A 123 16.00 -10.73 -10.69
N ILE A 124 15.56 -9.55 -10.21
CA ILE A 124 15.10 -8.44 -11.08
C ILE A 124 16.21 -8.02 -12.05
N LYS A 125 17.44 -7.89 -11.56
CA LYS A 125 18.60 -7.53 -12.40
C LYS A 125 18.94 -8.60 -13.43
N ASP A 126 19.00 -9.85 -13.01
CA ASP A 126 19.53 -10.97 -13.81
C ASP A 126 18.50 -11.51 -14.82
N LEU A 127 17.20 -11.34 -14.55
CA LEU A 127 16.11 -11.85 -15.38
C LEU A 127 15.57 -10.82 -16.38
N LYS A 128 16.08 -9.58 -16.37
CA LYS A 128 15.68 -8.54 -17.32
C LYS A 128 15.96 -9.00 -18.77
N PRO A 129 14.93 -9.07 -19.64
CA PRO A 129 15.09 -9.51 -21.04
C PRO A 129 15.97 -8.59 -21.90
#